data_AF-A0A527GYY3-F1
#
_entry.id   AF-A0A527GYY3-F1
#
_cell.length_a   1.000
_cell.length_b   1.000
_cell.length_c   1.000
_cell.angle_alpha   90.00
_cell.angle_beta   90.00
_cell.angle_gamma   90.00
#
_symmetry.space_group_name_H-M   'P 1'
#
loop_
_entity.id
_entity.type
_entity.pdbx_description
1 polymer ?
#
loop_
_entity_poly.entity_id
_entity_poly.type
_entity_poly.pdbx_seq_one_letter_code
_entity_poly.pdbx_strand_id
1 'polypeptide(L)'
;MKFLDQAKVYIRSGDGGAGSVSFRREKFIEFGGPDGGDGGRGGDVWLEAVNGLNTLIDYRYQQHFKAKTGVHGMGRNMTGAKGADVTLKVPAGTQVFEEDNETLICDLTVVGQRFLLAKGGNGGFGNQHFKTSTNQAPRRANPGLPGEELNIWLRLKLIADAGLVGLP
;
A
#
# COMPACT_ATOMS: atom_id res chain seq x y z
N MET A 1 10.84 7.69 31.19
CA MET A 1 10.36 6.75 30.17
C MET A 1 9.03 7.28 29.65
N LYS A 2 8.91 7.61 28.36
CA LYS A 2 7.63 8.05 27.79
C LYS A 2 6.96 6.82 27.19
N PHE A 3 5.82 6.45 27.73
CA PHE A 3 5.03 5.31 27.29
C PHE A 3 3.76 5.84 26.64
N LEU A 4 3.45 5.33 25.45
CA LEU A 4 2.21 5.58 24.73
C LEU A 4 1.62 4.23 24.34
N ASP A 5 0.37 4.02 24.76
CA ASP A 5 -0.46 2.84 24.54
C ASP A 5 -1.48 3.04 23.42
N GLN A 6 -1.79 4.28 23.05
CA GLN A 6 -2.72 4.59 21.98
C GLN A 6 -2.18 5.67 21.04
N ALA A 7 -2.27 5.43 19.72
CA ALA A 7 -1.84 6.39 18.69
C ALA A 7 -2.80 6.40 17.50
N LYS A 8 -3.14 7.59 17.00
CA LYS A 8 -3.86 7.76 15.72
C LYS A 8 -2.85 7.89 14.59
N VAL A 9 -3.06 7.14 13.52
CA VAL A 9 -2.17 7.08 12.36
C VAL A 9 -3.00 7.19 11.08
N TYR A 10 -2.55 8.03 10.16
CA TYR A 10 -3.08 8.08 8.80
C TYR A 10 -2.25 7.16 7.90
N ILE A 11 -2.93 6.27 7.19
CA ILE A 11 -2.33 5.37 6.21
C ILE A 11 -2.90 5.63 4.82
N ARG A 12 -2.05 5.48 3.80
CA ARG A 12 -2.45 5.49 2.40
C ARG A 12 -1.68 4.44 1.63
N SER A 13 -2.37 3.55 0.92
CA SER A 13 -1.75 2.65 -0.04
C SER A 13 -1.39 3.40 -1.34
N GLY A 14 -0.50 2.82 -2.13
CA GLY A 14 -0.10 3.40 -3.39
C GLY A 14 -1.23 3.37 -4.39
N ASP A 15 -1.37 4.42 -5.20
CA ASP A 15 -2.23 4.36 -6.37
C ASP A 15 -1.63 3.43 -7.43
N GLY A 16 -2.47 2.88 -8.30
CA GLY A 16 -2.00 2.21 -9.50
C GLY A 16 -1.39 3.18 -10.50
N GLY A 17 -0.36 2.75 -11.22
CA GLY A 17 0.14 3.48 -12.39
C GLY A 17 -0.90 3.46 -13.50
N ALA A 18 -1.00 4.55 -14.26
CA ALA A 18 -1.81 4.59 -15.48
C ALA A 18 -1.21 3.73 -16.61
N GLY A 19 -2.07 3.13 -17.44
CA GLY A 19 -1.67 2.49 -18.68
C GLY A 19 -1.27 3.51 -19.74
N SER A 20 -0.39 3.10 -20.67
CA SER A 20 0.08 3.98 -21.73
C SER A 20 -0.72 3.81 -23.01
N VAL A 21 -0.87 4.90 -23.77
CA VAL A 21 -1.28 4.83 -25.18
C VAL A 21 -0.04 5.07 -26.03
N SER A 22 0.45 4.01 -26.67
CA SER A 22 1.61 4.09 -27.55
C SER A 22 1.44 3.25 -28.81
N PHE A 23 2.17 3.61 -29.85
CA PHE A 23 2.21 2.87 -31.11
C PHE A 23 3.64 2.70 -31.56
N ARG A 24 3.96 1.50 -32.07
CA ARG A 24 5.29 1.18 -32.56
C ARG A 24 5.63 2.07 -33.77
N ARG A 25 6.79 2.71 -33.75
CA ARG A 25 7.28 3.57 -34.84
C ARG A 25 8.64 3.08 -35.31
N GLU A 26 8.71 2.62 -36.55
CA GLU A 26 9.93 2.13 -37.20
C GLU A 26 10.07 2.77 -38.58
N LYS A 27 11.32 3.03 -39.02
CA LYS A 27 11.62 3.82 -40.22
C LYS A 27 10.97 3.27 -41.52
N PHE A 28 10.73 1.97 -41.59
CA PHE A 28 10.19 1.29 -42.78
C PHE A 28 8.81 0.66 -42.53
N ILE A 29 8.12 1.05 -41.46
CA ILE A 29 6.77 0.58 -41.14
C ILE A 29 5.86 1.80 -40.97
N GLU A 30 4.97 2.03 -41.92
CA GLU A 30 4.07 3.19 -41.93
C GLU A 30 3.11 3.18 -40.73
N PHE A 31 2.54 2.02 -40.39
CA PHE A 31 1.60 1.87 -39.27
C PHE A 31 2.00 0.69 -38.37
N GLY A 32 2.69 0.98 -37.28
CA GLY A 32 2.93 -0.02 -36.24
C GLY A 32 1.70 -0.27 -35.38
N GLY A 33 1.60 -1.49 -34.85
CA GLY A 33 0.55 -1.85 -33.89
C GLY A 33 0.66 -1.08 -32.56
N PRO A 34 -0.37 -1.16 -31.71
CA PRO A 34 -0.34 -0.59 -30.37
C PRO A 34 0.75 -1.26 -29.55
N ASP A 35 1.54 -0.44 -28.84
CA ASP A 35 2.62 -0.91 -27.99
C ASP A 35 2.69 -0.19 -26.63
N GLY A 36 1.57 0.33 -26.14
CA GLY A 36 1.48 0.90 -24.80
C GLY A 36 1.33 -0.18 -23.74
N GLY A 37 2.28 -0.22 -22.81
CA GLY A 37 2.28 -1.12 -21.66
C GLY A 37 1.30 -0.71 -20.55
N ASP A 38 1.03 -1.66 -19.65
CA ASP A 38 0.17 -1.49 -18.50
C ASP A 38 0.88 -0.72 -17.38
N GLY A 39 0.12 -0.07 -16.50
CA GLY A 39 0.66 0.52 -15.28
C GLY A 39 0.96 -0.52 -14.21
N GLY A 40 1.93 -0.22 -13.35
CA GLY A 40 2.25 -1.04 -12.19
C GLY A 40 1.22 -0.91 -11.08
N ARG A 41 1.08 -1.94 -10.24
CA ARG A 41 0.23 -1.88 -9.05
C ARG A 41 0.85 -0.94 -7.99
N GLY A 42 0.02 -0.25 -7.23
CA GLY A 42 0.46 0.52 -6.07
C GLY A 42 1.02 -0.35 -4.95
N GLY A 43 1.84 0.23 -4.10
CA GLY A 43 2.35 -0.42 -2.90
C GLY A 43 1.24 -0.64 -1.87
N ASP A 44 1.32 -1.76 -1.18
CA ASP A 44 0.41 -2.14 -0.10
C ASP A 44 0.88 -1.53 1.24
N VAL A 45 -0.05 -1.31 2.17
CA VAL A 45 0.28 -0.96 3.57
C VAL A 45 0.06 -2.18 4.44
N TRP A 46 1.12 -2.63 5.08
CA TRP A 46 1.14 -3.76 5.98
C TRP A 46 1.30 -3.31 7.42
N LEU A 47 0.77 -4.13 8.32
CA LEU A 47 1.08 -4.10 9.73
C LEU A 47 1.85 -5.38 10.07
N GLU A 48 2.88 -5.27 10.88
CA GLU A 48 3.70 -6.40 11.32
C GLU A 48 4.01 -6.30 12.81
N ALA A 49 3.70 -7.35 13.56
CA ALA A 49 4.11 -7.45 14.95
C ALA A 49 5.58 -7.84 15.02
N VAL A 50 6.40 -7.04 15.69
CA VAL A 50 7.84 -7.27 15.83
C VAL A 50 8.22 -7.38 17.31
N ASN A 51 9.29 -8.12 17.56
CA ASN A 51 9.90 -8.18 18.87
C ASN A 51 10.75 -6.92 19.10
N GLY A 52 10.90 -6.50 20.37
CA GLY A 52 11.76 -5.39 20.78
C GLY A 52 11.11 -4.00 20.73
N LEU A 53 9.83 -3.90 20.32
CA LEU A 53 9.02 -2.70 20.52
C LEU A 53 8.08 -2.93 21.69
N ASN A 54 8.08 -2.02 22.67
CA ASN A 54 7.24 -2.12 23.88
C ASN A 54 6.23 -0.96 23.98
N THR A 55 6.25 0.00 23.06
CA THR A 55 5.38 1.18 23.08
C THR A 55 5.09 1.66 21.66
N LEU A 56 3.98 2.38 21.49
CA LEU A 56 3.59 3.01 20.22
C LEU A 56 4.13 4.44 20.06
N ILE A 57 5.17 4.80 20.83
CA ILE A 57 5.69 6.18 20.85
C ILE A 57 6.19 6.67 19.49
N ASP A 58 6.71 5.79 18.65
CA ASP A 58 7.23 6.15 17.31
C ASP A 58 6.13 6.74 16.43
N TYR A 59 4.89 6.25 16.59
CA TYR A 59 3.71 6.73 15.88
C TYR A 59 3.25 8.12 16.32
N ARG A 60 3.75 8.63 17.45
CA ARG A 60 3.52 10.02 17.85
C ARG A 60 4.32 11.00 16.99
N TYR A 61 5.53 10.60 16.58
CA TYR A 61 6.43 11.44 15.79
C TYR A 61 6.18 11.28 14.30
N GLN A 62 5.86 10.06 13.85
CA GLN A 62 5.49 9.77 12.48
C GLN A 62 4.04 9.27 12.42
N GLN A 63 3.12 10.18 12.06
CA GLN A 63 1.68 9.90 12.01
C GLN A 63 1.16 9.55 10.61
N HIS A 64 1.98 9.72 9.57
CA HIS A 64 1.57 9.51 8.18
C HIS A 64 2.44 8.43 7.52
N PHE A 65 1.80 7.38 7.02
CA PHE A 65 2.46 6.29 6.30
C PHE A 65 1.83 6.15 4.92
N LYS A 66 2.63 6.35 3.88
CA LYS A 66 2.18 6.33 2.49
C LYS A 66 3.02 5.35 1.70
N ALA A 67 2.39 4.29 1.19
CA ALA A 67 3.04 3.40 0.23
C ALA A 67 3.25 4.11 -1.11
N LYS A 68 4.17 3.61 -1.94
CA LYS A 68 4.51 4.27 -3.20
C LYS A 68 3.48 3.93 -4.28
N THR A 69 3.14 4.93 -5.10
CA THR A 69 2.36 4.76 -6.33
C THR A 69 3.11 3.86 -7.33
N GLY A 70 2.35 3.04 -8.05
CA GLY A 70 2.88 2.22 -9.14
C GLY A 70 3.36 3.07 -10.31
N VAL A 71 4.38 2.60 -11.03
CA VAL A 71 4.93 3.33 -12.17
C VAL A 71 3.96 3.25 -13.34
N HIS A 72 3.84 4.33 -14.13
CA HIS A 72 3.04 4.32 -15.35
C HIS A 72 3.58 3.33 -16.38
N GLY A 73 2.69 2.81 -17.22
CA GLY A 73 3.08 2.07 -18.41
C GLY A 73 3.83 2.98 -19.39
N MET A 74 4.67 2.38 -20.21
CA MET A 74 5.46 3.07 -21.23
C MET A 74 5.24 2.42 -22.59
N GLY A 75 5.70 3.10 -23.67
CA GLY A 75 5.71 2.50 -25.01
C GLY A 75 6.61 1.27 -25.08
N ARG A 76 6.64 0.60 -26.24
CA ARG A 76 7.38 -0.65 -26.45
C ARG A 76 6.96 -1.80 -25.53
N ASN A 77 5.68 -1.86 -25.17
CA ASN A 77 5.07 -2.85 -24.28
C ASN A 77 5.71 -2.91 -22.89
N MET A 78 6.24 -1.79 -22.41
CA MET A 78 6.91 -1.73 -21.12
C MET A 78 5.89 -1.50 -20.00
N THR A 79 5.62 -2.54 -19.23
CA THR A 79 4.77 -2.45 -18.03
C THR A 79 5.49 -1.72 -16.90
N GLY A 80 4.76 -0.85 -16.20
CA GLY A 80 5.27 -0.13 -15.04
C GLY A 80 5.55 -1.05 -13.84
N ALA A 81 6.59 -0.74 -13.06
CA ALA A 81 6.93 -1.48 -11.85
C ALA A 81 5.91 -1.26 -10.72
N LYS A 82 5.77 -2.27 -9.84
CA LYS A 82 4.98 -2.14 -8.60
C LYS A 82 5.59 -1.07 -7.69
N GLY A 83 4.74 -0.24 -7.08
CA GLY A 83 5.17 0.67 -6.02
C GLY A 83 5.66 -0.09 -4.78
N ALA A 84 6.65 0.48 -4.09
CA ALA A 84 7.15 -0.07 -2.83
C ALA A 84 6.07 -0.04 -1.73
N ASP A 85 5.93 -1.17 -1.05
CA ASP A 85 5.06 -1.33 0.11
C ASP A 85 5.61 -0.57 1.32
N VAL A 86 4.72 -0.26 2.28
CA VAL A 86 5.10 0.28 3.60
C VAL A 86 4.62 -0.67 4.67
N THR A 87 5.46 -0.91 5.68
CA THR A 87 5.12 -1.78 6.81
C THR A 87 5.22 -0.99 8.11
N LEU A 88 4.09 -0.91 8.83
CA LEU A 88 4.02 -0.39 10.18
C LEU A 88 4.44 -1.51 11.13
N LYS A 89 5.51 -1.29 11.89
CA LYS A 89 6.01 -2.25 12.88
C LYS A 89 5.43 -1.93 14.24
N VAL A 90 4.74 -2.87 14.85
CA VAL A 90 4.08 -2.69 16.14
C VAL A 90 4.50 -3.76 17.15
N PRO A 91 4.41 -3.51 18.45
CA PRO A 91 4.53 -4.55 19.46
C PRO A 91 3.50 -5.67 19.25
N ALA A 92 3.84 -6.89 19.68
CA ALA A 92 2.82 -7.94 19.83
C ALA A 92 1.78 -7.51 20.89
N GLY A 93 0.51 -7.86 20.67
CA GLY A 93 -0.62 -7.38 21.47
C GLY A 93 -1.23 -6.06 20.97
N THR A 94 -0.81 -5.56 19.80
CA THR A 94 -1.39 -4.33 19.23
C THR A 94 -2.68 -4.64 18.48
N GLN A 95 -3.74 -3.93 18.85
CA GLN A 95 -5.03 -3.91 18.19
C GLN A 95 -5.14 -2.69 17.29
N VAL A 96 -5.81 -2.85 16.16
CA VAL A 96 -6.10 -1.76 15.22
C VAL A 96 -7.59 -1.55 15.10
N PHE A 97 -8.01 -0.33 15.31
CA PHE A 97 -9.40 0.11 15.20
C PHE A 97 -9.58 1.09 14.04
N GLU A 98 -10.79 1.17 13.49
CA GLU A 98 -11.18 2.21 12.55
C GLU A 98 -11.18 3.60 13.20
N GLU A 99 -11.46 4.65 12.41
CA GLU A 99 -11.45 6.04 12.87
C GLU A 99 -12.43 6.31 14.04
N ASP A 100 -13.50 5.52 14.13
CA ASP A 100 -14.47 5.55 15.23
C ASP A 100 -13.90 5.08 16.58
N ASN A 101 -12.74 4.42 16.58
CA ASN A 101 -12.08 3.84 17.75
C ASN A 101 -12.92 2.77 18.49
N GLU A 102 -13.89 2.18 17.81
CA GLU A 102 -14.78 1.13 18.34
C GLU A 102 -14.72 -0.13 17.47
N THR A 103 -14.65 0.02 16.15
CA THR A 103 -14.64 -1.09 15.20
C THR A 103 -13.23 -1.69 15.09
N LEU A 104 -13.07 -2.92 15.57
CA LEU A 104 -11.79 -3.64 15.52
C LEU A 104 -11.53 -4.17 14.10
N ILE A 105 -10.46 -3.70 13.46
CA ILE A 105 -10.00 -4.19 12.15
C ILE A 105 -9.19 -5.48 12.32
N CYS A 106 -8.19 -5.47 13.21
CA CYS A 106 -7.32 -6.61 13.43
C CYS A 106 -6.62 -6.57 14.81
N ASP A 107 -6.16 -7.73 15.27
CA ASP A 107 -5.41 -7.92 16.51
C ASP A 107 -4.16 -8.77 16.22
N LEU A 108 -2.98 -8.21 16.46
CA LEU A 108 -1.71 -8.89 16.21
C LEU A 108 -1.16 -9.41 17.53
N THR A 109 -1.31 -10.71 17.76
CA THR A 109 -0.98 -11.35 19.05
C THR A 109 0.38 -12.06 19.02
N VAL A 110 0.86 -12.45 17.84
CA VAL A 110 2.09 -13.23 17.68
C VAL A 110 3.15 -12.42 16.95
N VAL A 111 4.39 -12.44 17.43
CA VAL A 111 5.53 -11.83 16.73
C VAL A 111 5.70 -12.45 15.34
N GLY A 112 5.90 -11.61 14.33
CA GLY A 112 5.97 -11.98 12.91
C GLY A 112 4.60 -12.06 12.22
N GLN A 113 3.50 -11.93 12.97
CA GLN A 113 2.16 -11.85 12.37
C GLN A 113 2.07 -10.59 11.50
N ARG A 114 1.57 -10.75 10.27
CA ARG A 114 1.37 -9.65 9.31
C ARG A 114 -0.09 -9.56 8.90
N PHE A 115 -0.58 -8.33 8.76
CA PHE A 115 -1.93 -8.03 8.30
C PHE A 115 -1.88 -6.95 7.21
N LEU A 116 -2.65 -7.13 6.13
CA LEU A 116 -2.78 -6.15 5.06
C LEU A 116 -3.81 -5.10 5.50
N LEU A 117 -3.36 -3.89 5.84
CA LEU A 117 -4.24 -2.81 6.29
C LEU A 117 -4.91 -2.06 5.15
N ALA A 118 -4.15 -1.78 4.09
CA ALA A 118 -4.66 -1.07 2.93
C ALA A 118 -4.04 -1.64 1.66
N LYS A 119 -4.88 -2.04 0.71
CA LYS A 119 -4.44 -2.65 -0.55
C LYS A 119 -4.05 -1.56 -1.55
N GLY A 120 -2.91 -1.72 -2.20
CA GLY A 120 -2.47 -0.85 -3.29
C GLY A 120 -3.38 -0.95 -4.50
N GLY A 121 -3.68 0.20 -5.10
CA GLY A 121 -4.53 0.32 -6.28
C GLY A 121 -3.98 -0.46 -7.48
N ASN A 122 -4.86 -1.08 -8.26
CA ASN A 122 -4.46 -1.82 -9.46
C ASN A 122 -3.94 -0.89 -10.55
N GLY A 123 -2.94 -1.35 -11.30
CA GLY A 123 -2.45 -0.65 -12.48
C GLY A 123 -3.50 -0.59 -13.60
N GLY A 124 -3.47 0.50 -14.37
CA GLY A 124 -4.34 0.71 -15.51
C GLY A 124 -3.84 -0.02 -16.75
N PHE A 125 -4.76 -0.53 -17.56
CA PHE A 125 -4.41 -1.20 -18.81
C PHE A 125 -3.96 -0.23 -19.90
N GLY A 126 -2.86 -0.55 -20.58
CA GLY A 126 -2.37 0.15 -21.76
C GLY A 126 -3.22 -0.13 -23.00
N ASN A 127 -2.98 0.60 -24.08
CA ASN A 127 -3.77 0.45 -25.30
C ASN A 127 -3.59 -0.91 -25.99
N GLN A 128 -2.47 -1.61 -25.76
CA GLN A 128 -2.24 -2.95 -26.27
C GLN A 128 -3.30 -3.94 -25.76
N HIS A 129 -3.73 -3.78 -24.50
CA HIS A 129 -4.73 -4.66 -23.86
C HIS A 129 -6.10 -4.61 -24.55
N PHE A 130 -6.42 -3.50 -25.21
CA PHE A 130 -7.72 -3.30 -25.88
C PHE A 130 -7.73 -3.72 -27.35
N LYS A 131 -6.63 -4.30 -27.86
CA LYS A 131 -6.53 -4.73 -29.25
C LYS A 131 -7.46 -5.93 -29.48
N THR A 132 -8.32 -5.83 -30.49
CA THR A 132 -9.17 -6.93 -30.95
C THR A 132 -9.05 -7.11 -32.45
N SER A 133 -9.66 -8.17 -33.01
CA SER A 133 -9.70 -8.38 -34.46
C SER A 133 -10.32 -7.20 -35.23
N THR A 134 -11.28 -6.52 -34.61
CA THR A 134 -11.99 -5.35 -35.17
C THR A 134 -11.42 -4.00 -34.73
N ASN A 135 -10.69 -3.95 -33.61
CA ASN A 135 -10.04 -2.74 -33.10
C ASN A 135 -8.51 -2.93 -33.06
N GLN A 136 -7.88 -2.77 -34.23
CA GLN A 136 -6.45 -3.05 -34.40
C GLN A 136 -5.53 -1.95 -33.83
N ALA A 137 -6.02 -0.71 -33.69
CA ALA A 137 -5.26 0.43 -33.19
C ALA A 137 -6.02 1.21 -32.09
N PRO A 138 -6.24 0.61 -30.90
CA PRO A 138 -6.94 1.28 -29.81
C PRO A 138 -6.20 2.55 -29.38
N ARG A 139 -6.94 3.64 -29.19
CA ARG A 139 -6.44 4.95 -28.74
C ARG A 139 -6.85 5.29 -27.31
N ARG A 140 -7.15 4.27 -26.51
CA ARG A 140 -7.53 4.40 -25.10
C ARG A 140 -6.61 3.57 -24.21
N ALA A 141 -6.41 4.04 -23.01
CA ALA A 141 -5.81 3.32 -21.90
C ALA A 141 -6.65 3.63 -20.64
N ASN A 142 -6.57 2.76 -19.64
CA ASN A 142 -7.21 3.00 -18.36
C ASN A 142 -6.24 3.72 -17.41
N PRO A 143 -6.75 4.63 -16.57
CA PRO A 143 -5.97 5.11 -15.42
C PRO A 143 -5.75 3.96 -14.43
N GLY A 144 -4.75 4.11 -13.56
CA GLY A 144 -4.64 3.23 -12.40
C GLY A 144 -5.75 3.53 -11.40
N LEU A 145 -6.10 2.52 -10.60
CA LEU A 145 -7.07 2.69 -9.52
C LEU A 145 -6.45 3.47 -8.36
N PRO A 146 -7.24 4.31 -7.66
CA PRO A 146 -6.76 4.98 -6.46
C PRO A 146 -6.41 3.94 -5.38
N GLY A 147 -5.43 4.29 -4.55
CA GLY A 147 -5.15 3.58 -3.31
C GLY A 147 -6.24 3.84 -2.26
N GLU A 148 -6.21 3.03 -1.22
CA GLU A 148 -7.07 3.14 -0.05
C GLU A 148 -6.42 4.09 0.96
N GLU A 149 -7.22 4.99 1.53
CA GLU A 149 -6.81 5.94 2.56
C GLU A 149 -7.66 5.71 3.82
N LEU A 150 -7.00 5.55 4.97
CA LEU A 150 -7.67 5.23 6.23
C LEU A 150 -7.00 5.99 7.38
N ASN A 151 -7.81 6.50 8.31
CA ASN A 151 -7.35 6.88 9.64
C ASN A 151 -7.61 5.70 10.58
N ILE A 152 -6.56 5.22 11.25
CA ILE A 152 -6.66 4.09 12.17
C ILE A 152 -6.17 4.47 13.56
N TRP A 153 -6.68 3.75 14.55
CA TRP A 153 -6.21 3.81 15.92
C TRP A 153 -5.45 2.54 16.27
N LEU A 154 -4.20 2.70 16.68
CA LEU A 154 -3.39 1.63 17.25
C LEU A 154 -3.55 1.66 18.76
N ARG A 155 -3.92 0.53 19.38
CA ARG A 155 -4.03 0.37 20.82
C ARG A 155 -3.26 -0.87 21.27
N LEU A 156 -2.32 -0.69 22.18
CA LEU A 156 -1.57 -1.79 22.76
C LEU A 156 -2.34 -2.38 23.94
N LYS A 157 -2.65 -3.68 23.90
CA LYS A 157 -3.16 -4.42 25.07
C LYS A 157 -2.05 -4.48 26.11
N LEU A 158 -2.15 -3.63 27.11
CA LEU A 158 -1.27 -3.60 28.26
C LEU A 158 -1.45 -4.87 29.10
N ILE A 159 -0.37 -5.64 29.24
CA ILE A 159 -0.07 -6.41 30.44
C ILE A 159 1.28 -5.88 30.87
N ALA A 160 1.41 -5.40 32.11
CA ALA A 160 2.68 -4.85 32.58
C ALA A 160 3.81 -5.89 32.39
N ASP A 161 4.86 -5.54 31.64
CA ASP A 161 6.00 -6.43 31.38
C ASP A 161 6.79 -6.76 32.67
N ALA A 162 6.70 -5.88 33.68
CA ALA A 162 7.26 -6.07 35.00
C ALA A 162 6.34 -5.46 36.06
N GLY A 163 5.95 -6.28 37.04
CA GLY A 163 5.34 -5.81 38.27
C GLY A 163 6.40 -5.60 39.34
N LEU A 164 6.53 -4.39 39.88
CA LEU A 164 7.32 -4.16 41.08
C LEU A 164 6.60 -4.82 42.26
N VAL A 165 7.24 -5.81 42.86
CA VAL A 165 6.80 -6.43 44.12
C VAL A 165 7.84 -6.12 45.18
N GLY A 166 7.45 -5.34 46.18
CA GLY A 166 8.28 -4.95 47.32
C GLY A 166 7.42 -4.36 48.43
N LEU A 167 7.85 -4.51 49.69
CA LEU A 167 7.27 -3.80 50.82
C LEU A 167 7.58 -2.29 50.70
N PRO A 168 6.79 -1.39 51.32
CA PRO A 168 7.01 0.06 51.28
C PRO A 168 8.42 0.47 51.70
#